data_AF-A0A098BU37-F1
#
_entry.id   AF-A0A098BU37-F1
#
_cell.length_a   1.000
_cell.length_b   1.000
_cell.length_c   1.000
_cell.angle_alpha   90.00
_cell.angle_beta   90.00
_cell.angle_gamma   90.00
#
_symmetry.space_group_name_H-M   'P 1'
#
loop_
_entity.id
_entity.type
_entity.pdbx_description
1 polymer ?
#
loop_
_entity_poly.entity_id
_entity_poly.type
_entity_poly.pdbx_seq_one_letter_code
_entity_poly.pdbx_strand_id
1 'polypeptide(L)'
;MTVDPATTATQASAPPAATPRTGIVALLTFDGFLCALLSVFFLGLYIGTVPFPITIGLAGAANVLLVMAMRAETGSTSRAAWPLLAWIVGFVLCLSGGPGGDQLLVADWRTLLLPVGALAPAGLYLFVARMAALTSAVRQPAPRP
;
A
#
# COMPACT_ATOMS: atom_id res chain seq x y z
N MET A 1 -19.92 13.84 -53.28
CA MET A 1 -19.26 13.06 -52.21
C MET A 1 -18.65 14.06 -51.23
N THR A 2 -19.41 14.46 -50.22
CA THR A 2 -18.99 15.36 -49.14
C THR A 2 -18.77 14.51 -47.90
N VAL A 3 -17.51 14.33 -47.50
CA VAL A 3 -17.16 13.66 -46.25
C VAL A 3 -17.57 14.61 -45.11
N ASP A 4 -18.46 14.14 -44.24
CA ASP A 4 -18.95 14.89 -43.09
C ASP A 4 -17.84 15.01 -42.01
N PRO A 5 -17.37 16.23 -41.69
CA PRO A 5 -16.26 16.43 -40.74
C PRO A 5 -16.60 15.99 -39.30
N ALA A 6 -17.87 15.71 -38.99
CA ALA A 6 -18.28 15.22 -37.68
C ALA A 6 -17.85 13.75 -37.41
N THR A 7 -17.62 12.96 -38.46
CA THR A 7 -17.31 11.52 -38.29
C THR A 7 -15.87 11.28 -37.81
N THR A 8 -14.95 12.22 -38.08
CA THR A 8 -13.54 12.13 -37.71
C THR A 8 -13.24 12.50 -36.24
N ALA A 9 -14.16 13.16 -35.53
CA ALA A 9 -13.88 13.69 -34.19
C ALA A 9 -14.07 12.68 -33.04
N THR A 10 -14.82 11.59 -33.27
CA THR A 10 -15.13 10.60 -32.21
C THR A 10 -14.05 9.52 -32.05
N GLN A 11 -13.07 9.48 -32.96
CA GLN A 11 -11.97 8.51 -32.95
C GLN A 11 -10.66 9.12 -32.44
N ALA A 12 -10.74 10.12 -31.54
CA ALA A 12 -9.59 10.47 -30.71
C ALA A 12 -9.31 9.30 -29.77
N SER A 13 -8.44 8.39 -30.22
CA SER A 13 -7.91 7.25 -29.47
C SER A 13 -7.74 7.64 -28.01
N ALA A 14 -8.48 6.97 -27.11
CA ALA A 14 -8.19 7.07 -25.68
C ALA A 14 -6.68 6.83 -25.50
N PRO A 15 -5.95 7.66 -24.75
CA PRO A 15 -4.51 7.49 -24.56
C PRO A 15 -4.23 6.04 -24.17
N PRO A 16 -3.22 5.38 -24.74
CA PRO A 16 -2.87 4.03 -24.33
C PRO A 16 -2.69 4.05 -22.81
N ALA A 17 -3.39 3.16 -22.11
CA ALA A 17 -3.25 3.03 -20.67
C ALA A 17 -1.75 2.89 -20.35
N ALA A 18 -1.18 3.89 -19.68
CA ALA A 18 0.25 3.97 -19.46
C ALA A 18 0.72 2.69 -18.75
N THR A 19 1.69 1.99 -19.34
CA THR A 19 2.23 0.76 -18.75
C THR A 19 2.84 1.07 -17.39
N PRO A 20 2.54 0.29 -16.33
CA PRO A 20 3.13 0.49 -15.02
C PRO A 20 4.65 0.43 -15.10
N ARG A 21 5.34 1.45 -14.57
CA ARG A 21 6.80 1.51 -14.58
C ARG A 21 7.34 0.53 -13.55
N THR A 22 7.97 -0.54 -14.03
CA THR A 22 8.54 -1.61 -13.19
C THR A 22 9.46 -1.08 -12.11
N GLY A 23 10.26 -0.04 -12.40
CA GLY A 23 11.16 0.58 -11.42
C GLY A 23 10.42 1.20 -10.22
N ILE A 24 9.30 1.89 -10.46
CA ILE A 24 8.49 2.49 -9.39
C ILE A 24 7.83 1.39 -8.55
N VAL A 25 7.31 0.35 -9.19
CA VAL A 25 6.72 -0.80 -8.48
C VAL A 25 7.76 -1.49 -7.59
N ALA A 26 8.97 -1.72 -8.11
CA ALA A 26 10.05 -2.31 -7.33
C ALA A 26 10.44 -1.41 -6.14
N LEU A 27 10.59 -0.10 -6.38
CA LEU A 27 10.93 0.88 -5.36
C LEU A 27 9.89 0.95 -4.25
N LEU A 28 8.59 1.07 -4.59
CA LEU A 28 7.50 1.11 -3.61
C LEU A 28 7.41 -0.19 -2.79
N THR A 29 7.68 -1.33 -3.42
CA THR A 29 7.71 -2.62 -2.72
C THR A 29 8.88 -2.66 -1.73
N PHE A 30 10.07 -2.27 -2.17
CA PHE A 30 11.25 -2.20 -1.32
C PHE A 30 11.09 -1.17 -0.19
N ASP A 31 10.43 -0.04 -0.45
CA ASP A 31 10.16 0.98 0.55
C ASP A 31 9.18 0.47 1.63
N GLY A 32 8.22 -0.40 1.29
CA GLY A 32 7.41 -1.11 2.28
C GLY A 32 8.25 -1.95 3.25
N PHE A 33 9.25 -2.67 2.73
CA PHE A 33 10.21 -3.41 3.54
C PHE A 33 11.09 -2.49 4.41
N LEU A 34 11.62 -1.41 3.82
CA LEU A 34 12.44 -0.44 4.54
C LEU A 34 11.63 0.27 5.65
N CYS A 35 10.37 0.60 5.37
CA CYS A 35 9.44 1.14 6.35
C CYS A 35 9.27 0.19 7.55
N ALA A 36 9.19 -1.13 7.35
CA ALA A 36 9.12 -2.09 8.45
C ALA A 36 10.38 -2.08 9.31
N LEU A 37 11.56 -2.08 8.68
CA LEU A 37 12.83 -1.98 9.38
C LEU A 37 12.85 -0.72 10.26
N LEU A 38 12.64 0.45 9.66
CA LEU A 38 12.62 1.73 10.38
C LEU A 38 11.58 1.71 11.50
N SER A 39 10.41 1.15 11.25
CA SER A 39 9.34 1.07 12.26
C SER A 39 9.75 0.27 13.49
N VAL A 40 10.47 -0.84 13.29
CA VAL A 40 11.01 -1.66 14.39
C VAL A 40 12.14 -0.93 15.11
N PHE A 41 13.11 -0.38 14.36
CA PHE A 41 14.24 0.36 14.92
C PHE A 41 13.81 1.52 15.80
N PHE A 42 12.81 2.29 15.34
CA PHE A 42 12.30 3.46 16.05
C PHE A 42 11.12 3.13 16.99
N LEU A 43 10.80 1.86 17.23
CA LEU A 43 9.70 1.47 18.13
C LEU A 43 10.04 1.79 19.59
N GLY A 44 11.32 1.65 19.94
CA GLY A 44 11.90 1.95 21.24
C GLY A 44 12.24 3.42 21.45
N LEU A 45 11.51 4.37 20.84
CA LEU A 45 11.67 5.79 21.15
C LEU A 45 11.10 6.11 22.53
N TYR A 46 11.88 6.80 23.35
CA TYR A 46 11.51 7.24 24.69
C TYR A 46 11.67 8.75 24.82
N ILE A 47 10.77 9.38 25.57
CA ILE A 47 10.91 10.75 26.05
C ILE A 47 11.11 10.64 27.57
N GLY A 48 12.36 10.79 28.01
CA GLY A 48 12.75 10.45 29.37
C GLY A 48 12.56 8.95 29.63
N THR A 49 11.72 8.61 30.60
CA THR A 49 11.37 7.20 30.92
C THR A 49 10.08 6.73 30.28
N VAL A 50 9.31 7.62 29.63
CA VAL A 50 8.01 7.30 29.06
C VAL A 50 8.18 6.87 27.61
N PRO A 51 7.61 5.73 27.21
CA PRO A 51 7.65 5.30 25.83
C PRO A 51 6.80 6.19 24.91
N PHE A 52 7.33 6.56 23.74
CA PHE A 52 6.66 7.43 22.78
C PHE A 52 6.43 6.71 21.44
N PRO A 53 5.28 6.03 21.25
CA PRO A 53 5.02 5.14 20.11
C PRO A 53 4.61 5.87 18.82
N ILE A 54 5.17 7.05 18.55
CA ILE A 54 4.84 7.85 17.35
C ILE A 54 5.10 7.08 16.05
N THR A 55 6.07 6.19 16.08
CA THR A 55 6.48 5.34 14.96
C THR A 55 5.34 4.45 14.45
N ILE A 56 4.42 4.00 15.32
CA ILE A 56 3.26 3.20 14.91
C ILE A 56 2.34 4.02 14.00
N GLY A 57 2.06 5.28 14.36
CA GLY A 57 1.25 6.18 13.54
C GLY A 57 1.92 6.53 12.22
N LEU A 58 3.22 6.81 12.24
CA LEU A 58 4.00 7.09 11.04
C LEU A 58 4.05 5.90 10.09
N ALA A 59 4.23 4.68 10.61
CA ALA A 59 4.20 3.45 9.82
C ALA A 59 2.84 3.26 9.13
N GLY A 60 1.74 3.49 9.86
CA GLY A 60 0.39 3.43 9.30
C GLY A 60 0.18 4.45 8.18
N ALA A 61 0.59 5.70 8.39
CA ALA A 61 0.51 6.74 7.36
C ALA A 61 1.36 6.41 6.14
N ALA A 62 2.61 5.97 6.33
CA ALA A 62 3.51 5.58 5.25
C ALA A 62 2.93 4.43 4.42
N ASN A 63 2.42 3.38 5.07
CA ASN A 63 1.81 2.25 4.37
C ASN A 63 0.55 2.65 3.57
N VAL A 64 -0.28 3.57 4.08
CA VAL A 64 -1.40 4.11 3.30
C VAL A 64 -0.89 4.83 2.05
N LEU A 65 0.11 5.70 2.18
CA LEU A 65 0.68 6.43 1.05
C LEU A 65 1.32 5.50 0.02
N LEU A 66 2.05 4.48 0.47
CA LEU A 66 2.65 3.46 -0.39
C LEU A 66 1.60 2.70 -1.20
N VAL A 67 0.53 2.27 -0.55
CA VAL A 67 -0.58 1.58 -1.19
C VAL A 67 -1.28 2.51 -2.20
N MET A 68 -1.52 3.77 -1.84
CA MET A 68 -2.11 4.76 -2.75
C MET A 68 -1.23 4.99 -3.98
N ALA A 69 0.08 5.17 -3.80
CA ALA A 69 1.04 5.34 -4.87
C ALA A 69 1.12 4.09 -5.77
N MET A 70 1.13 2.89 -5.19
CA MET A 70 1.13 1.64 -5.95
C MET A 70 -0.16 1.44 -6.75
N ARG A 71 -1.33 1.84 -6.21
CA ARG A 71 -2.59 1.84 -6.97
C ARG A 71 -2.56 2.83 -8.12
N ALA A 72 -2.05 4.04 -7.88
CA ALA A 72 -1.93 5.07 -8.91
C ALA A 72 -1.02 4.61 -10.06
N GLU A 73 0.06 3.89 -9.75
CA GLU A 73 1.00 3.39 -10.76
C GLU A 73 0.48 2.14 -11.51
N THR A 74 -0.21 1.22 -10.82
CA THR A 74 -0.56 -0.09 -11.39
C THR A 74 -2.02 -0.21 -11.85
N GLY A 75 -2.90 0.66 -11.40
CA GLY A 75 -4.36 0.56 -11.59
C GLY A 75 -5.01 -0.66 -10.93
N SER A 76 -4.25 -1.48 -10.20
CA SER A 76 -4.69 -2.78 -9.67
C SER A 76 -4.73 -2.78 -8.15
N THR A 77 -5.90 -3.09 -7.61
CA THR A 77 -6.08 -3.29 -6.15
C THR A 77 -5.19 -4.42 -5.61
N SER A 78 -4.97 -5.48 -6.38
CA SER A 78 -4.18 -6.62 -5.94
C SER A 78 -2.69 -6.30 -5.86
N ARG A 79 -2.15 -5.60 -6.86
CA ARG A 79 -0.72 -5.20 -6.87
C ARG A 79 -0.43 -4.15 -5.81
N ALA A 80 -1.42 -3.36 -5.43
CA ALA A 80 -1.29 -2.39 -4.37
C ALA A 80 -1.03 -2.95 -2.97
N ALA A 81 -1.28 -4.24 -2.74
CA ALA A 81 -0.94 -4.89 -1.47
C ALA A 81 0.56 -5.23 -1.35
N TRP A 82 1.34 -5.14 -2.43
CA TRP A 82 2.75 -5.54 -2.43
C TRP A 82 3.63 -4.82 -1.40
N PRO A 83 3.52 -3.49 -1.19
CA PRO A 83 4.27 -2.81 -0.14
C PRO A 83 3.92 -3.36 1.26
N LEU A 84 2.66 -3.73 1.51
CA LEU A 84 2.24 -4.30 2.79
C LEU A 84 2.82 -5.71 2.99
N LEU A 85 2.87 -6.52 1.94
CA LEU A 85 3.53 -7.83 2.00
C LEU A 85 5.02 -7.69 2.30
N ALA A 86 5.69 -6.74 1.64
CA ALA A 86 7.09 -6.44 1.90
C ALA A 86 7.33 -5.94 3.33
N TRP A 87 6.41 -5.10 3.84
CA TRP A 87 6.43 -4.66 5.23
C TRP A 87 6.30 -5.84 6.21
N ILE A 88 5.35 -6.75 5.97
CA ILE A 88 5.16 -7.96 6.80
C ILE A 88 6.43 -8.81 6.81
N VAL A 89 7.05 -9.02 5.64
CA VAL A 89 8.31 -9.77 5.54
C VAL A 89 9.40 -9.08 6.37
N GLY A 90 9.58 -7.76 6.24
CA GLY A 90 10.56 -7.02 7.03
C GLY A 90 10.30 -7.12 8.54
N PHE A 91 9.04 -6.99 8.96
CA PHE A 91 8.65 -7.11 10.36
C PHE A 91 8.91 -8.52 10.92
N VAL A 92 8.56 -9.57 10.18
CA VAL A 92 8.78 -10.97 10.59
C VAL A 92 10.28 -11.29 10.66
N LEU A 93 11.08 -10.79 9.72
CA LEU A 93 12.53 -10.94 9.77
C LEU A 93 13.12 -10.28 11.02
N CYS A 94 12.69 -9.06 11.34
CA CYS A 94 13.04 -8.41 12.59
C CYS A 94 12.57 -9.21 13.82
N LEU A 95 11.40 -9.85 13.77
CA LEU A 95 10.90 -10.67 14.87
C LEU A 95 11.79 -11.90 15.12
N SER A 96 12.34 -12.49 14.05
CA SER A 96 13.19 -13.68 14.11
C SER A 96 14.62 -13.42 14.58
N GLY A 97 15.10 -12.19 14.50
CA GLY A 97 16.45 -11.80 14.88
C GLY A 97 16.58 -10.28 14.80
N GLY A 98 16.09 -9.61 15.85
CA GLY A 98 15.95 -8.16 15.91
C GLY A 98 17.18 -7.42 15.38
N PRO A 99 17.00 -6.30 14.68
CA PRO A 99 18.12 -5.56 14.16
C PRO A 99 18.95 -5.01 15.33
N GLY A 100 20.12 -5.60 15.57
CA GLY A 100 20.94 -5.36 16.76
C GLY A 100 21.21 -6.60 17.62
N GLY A 101 20.65 -7.76 17.28
CA GLY A 101 20.88 -9.02 17.99
C GLY A 101 20.00 -9.22 19.22
N ASP A 102 19.27 -8.19 19.63
CA ASP A 102 18.34 -8.23 20.76
C ASP A 102 16.95 -8.71 20.32
N GLN A 103 16.38 -9.67 21.06
CA GLN A 103 14.97 -10.05 20.96
C GLN A 103 14.05 -9.00 21.61
N LEU A 104 14.29 -7.73 21.31
CA LEU A 104 13.57 -6.56 21.79
C LEU A 104 12.05 -6.62 21.52
N LEU A 105 11.63 -7.40 20.52
CA LEU A 105 10.25 -7.42 20.05
C LEU A 105 9.30 -8.28 20.90
N VAL A 106 9.75 -9.40 21.49
CA VAL A 106 8.79 -10.37 22.07
C VAL A 106 8.20 -9.92 23.41
N ALA A 107 8.84 -8.96 24.10
CA ALA A 107 8.46 -8.53 25.45
C ALA A 107 7.81 -7.13 25.55
N ASP A 108 7.50 -6.46 24.42
CA ASP A 108 6.87 -5.12 24.42
C ASP A 108 5.47 -5.14 23.77
N TRP A 109 4.48 -4.53 24.44
CA TRP A 109 3.11 -4.35 23.93
C TRP A 109 3.08 -3.59 22.60
N ARG A 110 4.06 -2.69 22.37
CA ARG A 110 4.20 -1.96 21.11
C ARG A 110 4.46 -2.86 19.92
N THR A 111 5.13 -3.99 20.13
CA THR A 111 5.37 -4.95 19.06
C THR A 111 4.08 -5.54 18.53
N LEU A 112 3.11 -5.81 19.41
CA LEU A 112 1.81 -6.33 19.01
C LEU A 112 0.96 -5.25 18.34
N LEU A 113 1.06 -4.00 18.80
CA LEU A 113 0.33 -2.89 18.21
C LEU A 113 0.90 -2.40 16.88
N LEU A 114 2.22 -2.52 16.66
CA LEU A 114 2.85 -2.07 15.43
C LEU A 114 2.20 -2.67 14.17
N PRO A 115 2.05 -3.99 14.00
CA PRO A 115 1.41 -4.56 12.81
C PRO A 115 -0.05 -4.12 12.69
N VAL A 116 -0.76 -3.95 13.81
CA VAL A 116 -2.14 -3.45 13.78
C VAL A 116 -2.18 -2.01 13.27
N GLY A 117 -1.39 -1.11 13.84
CA GLY A 117 -1.37 0.31 13.44
C GLY A 117 -0.78 0.54 12.06
N ALA A 118 0.23 -0.25 11.67
CA ALA A 118 0.89 -0.12 10.38
C ALA A 118 0.05 -0.70 9.23
N LEU A 119 -0.73 -1.76 9.46
CA LEU A 119 -1.47 -2.45 8.40
C LEU A 119 -2.95 -2.10 8.36
N ALA A 120 -3.60 -1.84 9.50
CA ALA A 120 -5.06 -1.66 9.52
C ALA A 120 -5.55 -0.48 8.65
N PRO A 121 -4.93 0.72 8.68
CA PRO A 121 -5.39 1.84 7.85
C PRO A 121 -5.28 1.54 6.35
N ALA A 122 -4.14 0.98 5.93
CA ALA A 122 -3.88 0.65 4.53
C ALA A 122 -4.71 -0.55 4.05
N GLY A 123 -4.91 -1.55 4.92
CA GLY A 123 -5.78 -2.70 4.67
C GLY A 123 -7.25 -2.29 4.54
N LEU A 124 -7.74 -1.38 5.39
CA LEU A 124 -9.08 -0.82 5.28
C LEU A 124 -9.27 -0.07 3.96
N TYR A 125 -8.29 0.75 3.56
CA TYR A 125 -8.31 1.43 2.27
C TYR A 125 -8.43 0.45 1.09
N LEU A 126 -7.63 -0.63 1.09
CA LEU A 126 -7.72 -1.68 0.06
C LEU A 126 -9.06 -2.41 0.08
N PHE A 127 -9.58 -2.71 1.26
CA PHE A 127 -10.86 -3.38 1.43
C PHE A 127 -12.01 -2.55 0.85
N VAL A 128 -12.09 -1.26 1.21
CA VAL A 128 -13.10 -0.33 0.68
C VAL A 128 -12.99 -0.22 -0.84
N ALA A 129 -11.77 -0.08 -1.36
CA ALA A 129 -11.55 0.00 -2.80
C ALA A 129 -11.95 -1.29 -3.54
N ARG A 130 -11.76 -2.45 -2.91
CA ARG A 130 -12.17 -3.75 -3.46
C ARG A 130 -13.69 -3.90 -3.46
N MET A 131 -14.35 -3.52 -2.37
CA MET A 131 -15.81 -3.54 -2.24
C MET A 131 -16.48 -2.67 -3.31
N ALA A 132 -15.99 -1.46 -3.53
CA ALA A 132 -16.52 -0.55 -4.55
C ALA A 132 -16.44 -1.16 -5.97
N ALA A 133 -15.35 -1.86 -6.28
CA ALA A 133 -15.17 -2.52 -7.58
C ALA A 133 -16.18 -3.68 -7.78
N LEU A 134 -16.44 -4.46 -6.73
CA LEU A 134 -17.42 -5.55 -6.77
C LEU A 134 -18.85 -5.02 -6.95
N THR A 135 -19.22 -3.97 -6.21
CA THR A 135 -20.55 -3.33 -6.34
C THR A 135 -20.78 -2.77 -7.73
N SER A 136 -19.75 -2.20 -8.35
CA SER A 136 -19.82 -1.65 -9.71
C SER A 136 -20.04 -2.75 -10.75
N ALA A 137 -19.38 -3.90 -10.58
CA ALA A 137 -19.54 -5.05 -11.47
C ALA A 137 -20.97 -5.62 -11.45
N VAL A 138 -21.59 -5.66 -10.25
CA VAL A 138 -22.99 -6.11 -10.10
C VAL A 138 -23.98 -5.10 -10.70
N ARG A 139 -23.68 -3.79 -10.65
CA ARG A 139 -24.58 -2.73 -11.13
C ARG A 139 -24.69 -2.67 -12.65
N GLN A 140 -23.73 -3.15 -13.42
CA GLN A 140 -23.78 -3.04 -14.89
C GLN A 140 -24.88 -3.96 -15.48
N PRO A 141 -25.97 -3.40 -16.05
CA PRO A 141 -26.99 -4.21 -16.71
C PRO A 141 -26.43 -4.80 -18.00
N ALA A 142 -26.85 -6.03 -18.35
CA ALA A 142 -26.44 -6.68 -19.59
C ALA A 142 -26.69 -5.76 -20.82
N PRO A 143 -25.77 -5.71 -21.81
CA PRO A 143 -25.99 -4.96 -23.05
C PRO A 143 -27.30 -5.43 -23.68
N ARG A 144 -28.26 -4.50 -23.88
CA ARG A 144 -29.49 -4.84 -24.61
C ARG A 144 -29.10 -5.08 -26.09
N PRO A 145 -29.58 -6.18 -26.69
CA PRO A 145 -29.33 -6.50 -28.09
C PRO A 145 -29.95 -5.48 -29.05
#